data_AF-A0AAD1X5G1-F1
#
_entry.id   AF-A0AAD1X5G1-F1
#
_cell.length_a   1.000
_cell.length_b   1.000
_cell.length_c   1.000
_cell.angle_alpha   90.00
_cell.angle_beta   90.00
_cell.angle_gamma   90.00
#
_symmetry.space_group_name_H-M   'P 1'
#
loop_
_entity.id
_entity.type
_entity.pdbx_description
1 polymer ?
#
loop_
_entity_poly.entity_id
_entity_poly.type
_entity_poly.pdbx_seq_one_letter_code
_entity_poly.pdbx_strand_id
1 'polypeptide(L)'
;MLWKRNDKRGYTKLNRKEDNGDIKFVVAWVICELMFVYSVWCVCVNLASHGFVERTVSGFICILVVLFGLLKILEVKIGLVVESKISLARFFVIPIFLSLGITMTCTGYCECIFNTTVFQHTPGVDSHATTAYERRDLHKICTPSSRVCMVYPTLPSNAGNEVFINFHINPESCEANKCAPIFRYQRYSHGKNNSNWENGTPILGEYELPSSEYTSRDIYTVYLENLEQSSTYRFMIDEPSWKDYQPQIYSYKTFDPENYRIIAAGDIGNQEKAIEMNTNTVSNLEFDLIMVGGDIAYDNNIPTCFYVWDHLLHNIPYGKYDSITNSTRLAAFIMGVGNHDVGVSSFSNGGIPHNAHQPVYKHWFPQQSSVNEVPFLEERKTYFSHSFGDKLLIISLDTQYEVDMDGEQAHWLEETLKNSNHKIKIAQYHGPIYPSCEPEDTHDYWVEDAGKKYWVPLFDKYNVTLVSENHTHSVKRTKKLKGGKEDQTGTVYIGEGNWGCYIHDIGCIDRNPDLQLFSTIDRNIWLIHLGSNLDLKAYNEKNKILDESVVEY
;
A
#
# COMPACT_ATOMS: atom_id res chain seq x y z
N MET A 1 -23.50 -14.34 -93.54
CA MET A 1 -22.68 -13.20 -94.02
C MET A 1 -23.56 -12.39 -94.94
N LEU A 2 -23.79 -11.09 -94.87
CA LEU A 2 -23.16 -9.96 -94.18
C LEU A 2 -24.13 -8.76 -94.35
N TRP A 3 -24.02 -7.76 -93.45
CA TRP A 3 -24.65 -6.42 -93.51
C TRP A 3 -26.19 -6.38 -93.28
N LYS A 4 -26.80 -5.45 -92.54
CA LYS A 4 -26.45 -4.05 -92.25
C LYS A 4 -27.33 -3.45 -91.12
N ARG A 5 -26.72 -2.58 -90.29
CA ARG A 5 -27.24 -1.39 -89.54
C ARG A 5 -28.60 -0.78 -89.94
N ASN A 6 -29.45 -0.37 -88.97
CA ASN A 6 -29.53 1.02 -88.40
C ASN A 6 -30.76 1.29 -87.49
N ASP A 7 -30.50 2.00 -86.38
CA ASP A 7 -31.26 3.01 -85.61
C ASP A 7 -32.78 2.96 -85.34
N LYS A 8 -33.15 3.17 -84.05
CA LYS A 8 -33.89 4.37 -83.57
C LYS A 8 -33.98 4.52 -82.03
N ARG A 9 -33.58 5.71 -81.58
CA ARG A 9 -33.87 6.55 -80.39
C ARG A 9 -34.86 6.08 -79.30
N GLY A 10 -34.48 6.38 -78.05
CA GLY A 10 -35.39 6.68 -76.92
C GLY A 10 -34.62 7.31 -75.75
N TYR A 11 -34.82 8.62 -75.51
CA TYR A 11 -34.36 9.34 -74.31
C TYR A 11 -35.49 9.34 -73.27
N THR A 12 -35.21 8.91 -72.04
CA THR A 12 -36.04 9.21 -70.85
C THR A 12 -35.17 9.84 -69.76
N LYS A 13 -35.58 11.04 -69.34
CA LYS A 13 -35.07 11.76 -68.16
C LYS A 13 -35.26 10.90 -66.91
N LEU A 14 -34.19 10.63 -66.17
CA LEU A 14 -34.25 10.21 -64.78
C LEU A 14 -34.02 11.43 -63.87
N ASN A 15 -34.99 11.67 -63.00
CA ASN A 15 -35.00 12.73 -62.00
C ASN A 15 -33.86 12.56 -60.99
N ARG A 16 -33.09 13.62 -60.73
CA ARG A 16 -32.29 13.78 -59.51
C ARG A 16 -33.24 13.90 -58.31
N LYS A 17 -33.46 12.80 -57.60
CA LYS A 17 -34.02 12.76 -56.25
C LYS A 17 -33.47 11.54 -55.54
N GLU A 18 -32.20 11.56 -55.17
CA GLU A 18 -31.56 10.68 -54.19
C GLU A 18 -30.09 11.12 -54.15
N ASP A 19 -29.62 11.61 -53.00
CA ASP A 19 -28.19 11.78 -52.67
C ASP A 19 -27.99 12.46 -51.30
N ASN A 20 -29.02 13.11 -50.74
CA ASN A 20 -28.92 13.70 -49.40
C ASN A 20 -29.07 12.67 -48.25
N GLY A 21 -29.56 11.46 -48.55
CA GLY A 21 -29.67 10.36 -47.57
C GLY A 21 -28.33 9.66 -47.34
N ASP A 22 -27.62 9.36 -48.43
CA ASP A 22 -26.35 8.63 -48.40
C ASP A 22 -25.21 9.47 -47.82
N ILE A 23 -25.14 10.77 -48.13
CA ILE A 23 -24.12 11.65 -47.53
C ILE A 23 -24.32 11.78 -46.02
N LYS A 24 -25.57 11.88 -45.54
CA LYS A 24 -25.85 11.93 -44.10
C LYS A 24 -25.52 10.61 -43.41
N PHE A 25 -25.75 9.49 -44.08
CA PHE A 25 -25.38 8.16 -43.59
C PHE A 25 -23.86 7.99 -43.50
N VAL A 26 -23.12 8.40 -44.54
CA VAL A 26 -21.65 8.34 -44.56
C VAL A 26 -21.04 9.27 -43.51
N VAL A 27 -21.56 10.49 -43.34
CA VAL A 27 -21.09 11.42 -42.31
C VAL A 27 -21.38 10.88 -40.90
N ALA A 28 -22.57 10.33 -40.66
CA ALA A 28 -22.90 9.70 -39.36
C ALA A 28 -22.02 8.47 -39.09
N TRP A 29 -21.72 7.66 -40.11
CA TRP A 29 -20.83 6.51 -40.01
C TRP A 29 -19.39 6.92 -39.65
N VAL A 30 -18.83 7.93 -40.33
CA VAL A 30 -17.50 8.46 -40.00
C VAL A 30 -17.45 9.00 -38.57
N ILE A 31 -18.49 9.70 -38.11
CA ILE A 31 -18.57 10.19 -36.73
C ILE A 31 -18.60 9.04 -35.72
N CYS A 32 -19.37 7.98 -35.96
CA CYS A 32 -19.42 6.82 -35.05
C CYS A 32 -18.09 6.05 -34.97
N GLU A 33 -17.40 5.87 -36.10
CA GLU A 33 -16.06 5.24 -36.12
C GLU A 33 -15.03 6.10 -35.38
N LEU A 34 -15.06 7.42 -35.59
CA LEU A 34 -14.21 8.36 -34.85
C LEU A 34 -14.52 8.33 -33.34
N MET A 35 -15.79 8.21 -32.95
CA MET A 35 -16.16 8.06 -31.54
C MET A 35 -15.69 6.73 -30.95
N PHE A 36 -15.80 5.62 -31.68
CA PHE A 36 -15.30 4.31 -31.21
C PHE A 36 -13.78 4.32 -31.06
N VAL A 37 -13.05 4.81 -32.08
CA VAL A 37 -11.60 4.98 -32.01
C VAL A 37 -11.20 5.94 -30.89
N TYR A 38 -11.96 7.02 -30.66
CA TYR A 38 -11.73 7.95 -29.56
C TYR A 38 -11.97 7.30 -28.19
N SER A 39 -13.05 6.52 -28.00
CA SER A 39 -13.30 5.80 -26.75
C SER A 39 -12.21 4.78 -26.45
N VAL A 40 -11.77 4.03 -27.45
CA VAL A 40 -10.66 3.08 -27.32
C VAL A 40 -9.36 3.81 -27.03
N TRP A 41 -9.11 4.93 -27.70
CA TRP A 41 -7.96 5.79 -27.42
C TRP A 41 -7.99 6.32 -26.00
N CYS A 42 -9.15 6.77 -25.49
CA CYS A 42 -9.33 7.17 -24.11
C CYS A 42 -9.05 6.03 -23.13
N VAL A 43 -9.50 4.79 -23.40
CA VAL A 43 -9.17 3.61 -22.58
C VAL A 43 -7.67 3.33 -22.60
N CYS A 44 -7.05 3.31 -23.78
CA CYS A 44 -5.60 3.11 -23.94
C CYS A 44 -4.79 4.22 -23.23
N VAL A 45 -5.23 5.49 -23.32
CA VAL A 45 -4.60 6.63 -22.63
C VAL A 45 -4.79 6.54 -21.13
N ASN A 46 -5.97 6.14 -20.65
CA ASN A 46 -6.26 6.00 -19.22
C ASN A 46 -5.45 4.85 -18.60
N LEU A 47 -5.33 3.72 -19.31
CA LEU A 47 -4.44 2.63 -18.92
C LEU A 47 -2.95 3.05 -18.96
N ALA A 48 -2.55 3.86 -19.94
CA ALA A 48 -1.18 4.35 -20.06
C ALA A 48 -0.83 5.46 -19.04
N SER A 49 -1.81 6.27 -18.59
CA SER A 49 -1.60 7.38 -17.65
C SER A 49 -1.48 6.93 -16.19
N HIS A 50 -1.93 5.71 -15.86
CA HIS A 50 -1.85 5.14 -14.51
C HIS A 50 -0.62 4.26 -14.30
N GLY A 51 0.44 4.45 -15.10
CA GLY A 51 1.80 3.96 -14.81
C GLY A 51 2.05 2.46 -14.93
N PHE A 52 1.02 1.60 -15.01
CA PHE A 52 1.19 0.18 -14.77
C PHE A 52 1.43 -0.71 -15.99
N VAL A 53 1.38 -0.20 -17.23
CA VAL A 53 1.42 -1.14 -18.36
C VAL A 53 2.81 -1.31 -18.93
N GLU A 54 3.41 -2.48 -18.68
CA GLU A 54 4.34 -3.12 -19.61
C GLU A 54 3.84 -2.87 -21.04
N ARG A 55 4.67 -2.25 -21.89
CA ARG A 55 4.30 -1.82 -23.26
C ARG A 55 3.68 -2.92 -24.13
N THR A 56 3.75 -4.17 -23.70
CA THR A 56 3.24 -5.40 -24.30
C THR A 56 1.72 -5.56 -24.16
N VAL A 57 1.11 -5.51 -22.97
CA VAL A 57 -0.31 -5.91 -22.81
C VAL A 57 -1.31 -4.84 -23.28
N SER A 58 -1.12 -3.58 -22.90
CA SER A 58 -1.90 -2.46 -23.48
C SER A 58 -1.60 -2.32 -24.97
N GLY A 59 -0.36 -2.56 -25.39
CA GLY A 59 0.01 -2.68 -26.80
C GLY A 59 -0.82 -3.75 -27.52
N PHE A 60 -0.95 -4.95 -26.95
CA PHE A 60 -1.73 -6.05 -27.51
C PHE A 60 -3.24 -5.76 -27.54
N ILE A 61 -3.82 -5.16 -26.49
CA ILE A 61 -5.24 -4.79 -26.46
C ILE A 61 -5.51 -3.67 -27.48
N CYS A 62 -4.69 -2.61 -27.52
CA CYS A 62 -4.84 -1.55 -28.51
C CYS A 62 -4.59 -2.08 -29.94
N ILE A 63 -3.63 -3.01 -30.15
CA ILE A 63 -3.39 -3.68 -31.44
C ILE A 63 -4.58 -4.56 -31.84
N LEU A 64 -5.14 -5.35 -30.93
CA LEU A 64 -6.30 -6.19 -31.19
C LEU A 64 -7.52 -5.37 -31.55
N VAL A 65 -7.75 -4.24 -30.88
CA VAL A 65 -8.88 -3.35 -31.17
C VAL A 65 -8.66 -2.58 -32.48
N VAL A 66 -7.44 -2.13 -32.78
CA VAL A 66 -7.10 -1.55 -34.09
C VAL A 66 -7.23 -2.59 -35.21
N LEU A 67 -6.79 -3.83 -34.99
CA LEU A 67 -7.00 -4.95 -35.92
C LEU A 67 -8.48 -5.25 -36.12
N PHE A 68 -9.29 -5.20 -35.05
CA PHE A 68 -10.74 -5.41 -35.13
C PHE A 68 -11.43 -4.28 -35.90
N GLY A 69 -11.02 -3.03 -35.68
CA GLY A 69 -11.47 -1.87 -36.47
C GLY A 69 -11.08 -2.00 -37.95
N LEU A 70 -9.83 -2.39 -38.24
CA LEU A 70 -9.36 -2.62 -39.61
C LEU A 70 -10.08 -3.80 -40.30
N LEU A 71 -10.35 -4.89 -39.56
CA LEU A 71 -11.14 -6.03 -40.05
C LEU A 71 -12.59 -5.64 -40.35
N LYS A 72 -13.20 -4.77 -39.54
CA LYS A 72 -14.54 -4.21 -39.80
C LYS A 72 -14.56 -3.30 -41.02
N ILE A 73 -13.54 -2.47 -41.21
CA ILE A 73 -13.36 -1.65 -42.42
C ILE A 73 -13.21 -2.55 -43.66
N LEU A 74 -12.51 -3.69 -43.53
CA LEU A 74 -12.40 -4.69 -44.61
C LEU A 74 -13.72 -5.42 -44.89
N GLU A 75 -14.48 -5.81 -43.87
CA GLU A 75 -15.81 -6.41 -43.99
C GLU A 75 -16.80 -5.48 -44.73
N VAL A 76 -16.70 -4.17 -44.52
CA VAL A 76 -17.55 -3.17 -45.20
C VAL A 76 -17.19 -2.98 -46.68
N LYS A 77 -15.92 -3.12 -47.06
CA LYS A 77 -15.55 -3.17 -48.50
C LYS A 77 -16.17 -4.38 -49.22
N ILE A 78 -16.44 -5.46 -48.50
CA ILE A 78 -17.14 -6.66 -49.02
C ILE A 78 -18.66 -6.48 -48.92
N GLY A 79 -19.16 -5.80 -47.88
CA GLY A 79 -20.58 -5.56 -47.62
C GLY A 79 -21.24 -4.47 -48.47
N LEU A 80 -20.48 -3.57 -49.11
CA LEU A 80 -21.01 -2.64 -50.13
C LEU A 80 -21.57 -3.35 -51.39
N VAL A 81 -21.47 -4.68 -51.46
CA VAL A 81 -22.04 -5.52 -52.53
C VAL A 81 -23.35 -6.21 -52.12
N VAL A 82 -23.78 -6.15 -50.85
CA VAL A 82 -24.96 -6.90 -50.39
C VAL A 82 -25.96 -5.99 -49.69
N GLU A 83 -27.02 -5.63 -50.43
CA GLU A 83 -28.27 -5.13 -49.88
C GLU A 83 -28.74 -6.07 -48.76
N SER A 84 -28.66 -5.62 -47.50
CA SER A 84 -29.46 -6.24 -46.46
C SER A 84 -29.93 -5.21 -45.47
N LYS A 85 -31.24 -5.26 -45.20
CA LYS A 85 -31.96 -4.56 -44.14
C LYS A 85 -31.45 -5.04 -42.78
N ILE A 86 -30.23 -4.66 -42.42
CA ILE A 86 -29.72 -4.81 -41.06
C ILE A 86 -30.26 -3.62 -40.29
N SER A 87 -31.08 -3.86 -39.27
CA SER A 87 -31.79 -2.81 -38.54
C SER A 87 -30.80 -1.78 -37.98
N LEU A 88 -31.15 -0.49 -38.08
CA LEU A 88 -30.39 0.64 -37.51
C LEU A 88 -29.92 0.38 -36.07
N ALA A 89 -30.66 -0.44 -35.31
CA ALA A 89 -30.30 -0.88 -33.97
C ALA A 89 -28.92 -1.57 -33.92
N ARG A 90 -28.58 -2.48 -34.83
CA ARG A 90 -27.27 -3.15 -34.80
C ARG A 90 -26.10 -2.21 -35.19
N PHE A 91 -26.38 -1.16 -35.94
CA PHE A 91 -25.38 -0.21 -36.44
C PHE A 91 -25.03 0.90 -35.43
N PHE A 92 -26.00 1.39 -34.67
CA PHE A 92 -25.77 2.47 -33.69
C PHE A 92 -25.74 1.96 -32.25
N VAL A 93 -26.60 1.00 -31.89
CA VAL A 93 -26.74 0.55 -30.49
C VAL A 93 -25.53 -0.27 -30.09
N ILE A 94 -25.03 -1.19 -30.92
CA ILE A 94 -23.92 -2.06 -30.53
C ILE A 94 -22.62 -1.28 -30.30
N PRO A 95 -22.15 -0.37 -31.18
CA PRO A 95 -20.94 0.40 -30.91
C PRO A 95 -21.08 1.40 -29.76
N ILE A 96 -22.26 1.99 -29.56
CA ILE A 96 -22.54 2.87 -28.41
C ILE A 96 -22.56 2.07 -27.10
N PHE A 97 -23.20 0.90 -27.08
CA PHE A 97 -23.20 0.02 -25.90
C PHE A 97 -21.82 -0.58 -25.63
N LEU A 98 -21.02 -0.88 -26.67
CA LEU A 98 -19.64 -1.33 -26.50
C LEU A 98 -18.74 -0.20 -26.00
N SER A 99 -18.83 1.00 -26.57
CA SER A 99 -18.01 2.14 -26.13
C SER A 99 -18.37 2.62 -24.73
N LEU A 100 -19.67 2.81 -24.42
CA LEU A 100 -20.14 3.16 -23.08
C LEU A 100 -19.90 2.02 -22.09
N GLY A 101 -20.19 0.77 -22.48
CA GLY A 101 -20.00 -0.40 -21.63
C GLY A 101 -18.54 -0.64 -21.28
N ILE A 102 -17.62 -0.56 -22.26
CA ILE A 102 -16.17 -0.68 -22.02
C ILE A 102 -15.67 0.48 -21.16
N THR A 103 -16.09 1.72 -21.45
CA THR A 103 -15.67 2.87 -20.64
C THR A 103 -16.15 2.73 -19.19
N MET A 104 -17.42 2.37 -18.97
CA MET A 104 -17.98 2.15 -17.64
C MET A 104 -17.34 0.96 -16.90
N THR A 105 -16.89 -0.08 -17.62
CA THR A 105 -16.16 -1.23 -17.06
C THR A 105 -14.66 -1.00 -16.95
N CYS A 106 -14.16 0.20 -17.25
CA CYS A 106 -12.75 0.56 -17.00
C CYS A 106 -12.61 1.77 -16.06
N THR A 107 -13.69 2.48 -15.75
CA THR A 107 -13.68 3.58 -14.79
C THR A 107 -13.29 3.08 -13.39
N GLY A 108 -12.40 3.83 -12.73
CA GLY A 108 -11.91 3.49 -11.40
C GLY A 108 -11.19 2.14 -11.37
N TYR A 109 -10.42 1.81 -12.40
CA TYR A 109 -9.59 0.61 -12.42
C TYR A 109 -8.67 0.56 -11.20
N CYS A 110 -8.62 -0.58 -10.52
CA CYS A 110 -7.71 -0.91 -9.42
C CYS A 110 -7.09 -2.27 -9.73
N GLU A 111 -5.77 -2.37 -9.61
CA GLU A 111 -5.05 -3.64 -9.63
C GLU A 111 -4.20 -3.77 -8.38
N CYS A 112 -4.55 -4.73 -7.53
CA CYS A 112 -3.83 -5.01 -6.30
C CYS A 112 -3.31 -6.44 -6.32
N ILE A 113 -2.25 -6.71 -5.57
CA ILE A 113 -1.64 -8.04 -5.48
C ILE A 113 -1.88 -8.58 -4.06
N PHE A 114 -1.95 -9.90 -3.88
CA PHE A 114 -2.07 -10.52 -2.55
C PHE A 114 -3.27 -10.01 -1.70
N ASN A 115 -4.41 -9.75 -2.36
CA ASN A 115 -5.61 -9.15 -1.74
C ASN A 115 -6.88 -10.01 -1.90
N THR A 116 -6.73 -11.34 -1.79
CA THR A 116 -7.80 -12.32 -2.05
C THR A 116 -9.00 -12.23 -1.09
N THR A 117 -8.86 -11.57 0.07
CA THR A 117 -9.99 -11.37 1.00
C THR A 117 -10.84 -10.15 0.66
N VAL A 118 -10.30 -9.22 -0.12
CA VAL A 118 -10.99 -7.99 -0.55
C VAL A 118 -11.75 -8.23 -1.85
N PHE A 119 -11.15 -9.00 -2.77
CA PHE A 119 -11.68 -9.23 -4.11
C PHE A 119 -11.86 -10.73 -4.40
N GLN A 120 -12.76 -11.08 -5.33
CA GLN A 120 -13.05 -12.48 -5.63
C GLN A 120 -11.79 -13.25 -6.05
N HIS A 121 -11.48 -14.30 -5.27
CA HIS A 121 -10.32 -15.16 -5.51
C HIS A 121 -10.45 -15.91 -6.84
N THR A 122 -9.44 -15.74 -7.70
CA THR A 122 -9.21 -16.63 -8.84
C THR A 122 -8.04 -17.54 -8.47
N PRO A 123 -8.23 -18.86 -8.36
CA PRO A 123 -7.15 -19.78 -8.00
C PRO A 123 -5.95 -19.66 -8.94
N GLY A 124 -4.76 -19.43 -8.38
CA GLY A 124 -3.50 -19.32 -9.13
C GLY A 124 -3.23 -17.96 -9.79
N VAL A 125 -3.98 -16.91 -9.43
CA VAL A 125 -3.73 -15.54 -9.87
C VAL A 125 -3.48 -14.66 -8.65
N ASP A 126 -2.30 -14.04 -8.59
CA ASP A 126 -1.87 -13.23 -7.45
C ASP A 126 -2.31 -11.76 -7.55
N SER A 127 -2.68 -11.32 -8.76
CA SER A 127 -3.22 -9.98 -9.02
C SER A 127 -4.75 -9.99 -9.19
N HIS A 128 -5.39 -8.96 -8.67
CA HIS A 128 -6.82 -8.75 -8.78
C HIS A 128 -7.11 -7.38 -9.37
N ALA A 129 -7.72 -7.40 -10.54
CA ALA A 129 -8.23 -6.20 -11.20
C ALA A 129 -9.71 -6.00 -10.87
N THR A 130 -10.09 -4.80 -10.42
CA THR A 130 -11.48 -4.42 -10.22
C THR A 130 -11.77 -3.02 -10.73
N THR A 131 -13.06 -2.75 -10.92
CA THR A 131 -13.58 -1.49 -11.44
C THR A 131 -14.41 -0.77 -10.38
N ALA A 132 -14.67 0.52 -10.58
CA ALA A 132 -15.58 1.29 -9.73
C ALA A 132 -16.96 0.60 -9.60
N TYR A 133 -17.46 0.02 -10.69
CA TYR A 133 -18.76 -0.66 -10.70
C TYR A 133 -18.78 -1.89 -9.80
N GLU A 134 -17.76 -2.75 -9.88
CA GLU A 134 -17.65 -3.95 -9.03
C GLU A 134 -17.45 -3.59 -7.57
N ARG A 135 -16.71 -2.50 -7.29
CA ARG A 135 -16.46 -2.03 -5.93
C ARG A 135 -17.63 -1.28 -5.30
N ARG A 136 -18.68 -0.94 -6.05
CA ARG A 136 -19.88 -0.29 -5.49
C ARG A 136 -20.51 -1.12 -4.36
N ASP A 137 -20.53 -2.44 -4.55
CA ASP A 137 -21.21 -3.38 -3.67
C ASP A 137 -20.22 -4.10 -2.71
N LEU A 138 -18.96 -3.64 -2.66
CA LEU A 138 -17.93 -4.13 -1.73
C LEU A 138 -18.29 -3.79 -0.28
N HIS A 139 -17.92 -4.66 0.66
CA HIS A 139 -18.12 -4.40 2.08
C HIS A 139 -17.22 -3.25 2.55
N LYS A 140 -17.83 -2.10 2.83
CA LYS A 140 -17.13 -0.90 3.26
C LYS A 140 -16.94 -0.91 4.78
N ILE A 141 -15.70 -0.73 5.23
CA ILE A 141 -15.37 -0.61 6.66
C ILE A 141 -15.72 0.77 7.18
N CYS A 142 -15.42 1.82 6.40
CA CYS A 142 -15.77 3.19 6.75
C CYS A 142 -17.12 3.60 6.18
N THR A 143 -18.18 3.40 6.96
CA THR A 143 -19.57 3.76 6.61
C THR A 143 -20.05 4.94 7.45
N PRO A 144 -21.11 5.65 7.05
CA PRO A 144 -21.72 6.69 7.89
C PRO A 144 -22.18 6.16 9.26
N SER A 145 -22.55 4.87 9.35
CA SER A 145 -22.91 4.22 10.60
C SER A 145 -21.73 3.89 11.52
N SER A 146 -20.51 3.76 10.98
CA SER A 146 -19.31 3.46 11.77
C SER A 146 -18.93 4.62 12.69
N ARG A 147 -19.34 5.87 12.34
CA ARG A 147 -18.91 7.12 12.99
C ARG A 147 -17.39 7.27 12.94
N VAL A 148 -16.67 6.67 13.90
CA VAL A 148 -15.20 6.52 13.86
C VAL A 148 -14.85 5.19 13.21
N CYS A 149 -14.26 5.25 12.01
CA CYS A 149 -13.99 4.07 11.19
C CYS A 149 -12.72 3.32 11.63
N MET A 150 -11.67 4.07 11.98
CA MET A 150 -10.35 3.55 12.34
C MET A 150 -9.70 4.44 13.38
N VAL A 151 -8.90 3.84 14.26
CA VAL A 151 -8.10 4.55 15.25
C VAL A 151 -6.78 3.81 15.41
N TYR A 152 -5.66 4.44 15.08
CA TYR A 152 -4.35 3.80 15.17
C TYR A 152 -3.25 4.81 15.55
N PRO A 153 -2.33 4.45 16.46
CA PRO A 153 -1.20 5.28 16.79
C PRO A 153 -0.06 5.14 15.76
N THR A 154 0.59 6.25 15.44
CA THR A 154 1.91 6.29 14.79
C THR A 154 2.86 7.12 15.66
N LEU A 155 4.16 7.06 15.36
CA LEU A 155 5.17 7.64 16.22
C LEU A 155 5.82 8.88 15.60
N PRO A 156 6.02 9.96 16.36
CA PRO A 156 6.86 11.09 15.97
C PRO A 156 8.34 10.76 16.19
N SER A 157 9.24 11.72 15.90
CA SER A 157 10.69 11.53 16.05
C SER A 157 11.11 11.23 17.50
N ASN A 158 10.37 11.72 18.51
CA ASN A 158 10.63 11.44 19.93
C ASN A 158 9.53 10.55 20.53
N ALA A 159 9.50 9.30 20.06
CA ALA A 159 8.55 8.26 20.43
C ALA A 159 8.60 7.80 21.91
N GLY A 160 9.58 8.27 22.69
CA GLY A 160 9.69 7.96 24.12
C GLY A 160 8.56 8.57 24.95
N ASN A 161 8.07 9.75 24.58
CA ASN A 161 7.07 10.52 25.32
C ASN A 161 6.05 11.24 24.43
N GLU A 162 6.05 10.96 23.13
CA GLU A 162 5.13 11.58 22.17
C GLU A 162 4.47 10.51 21.29
N VAL A 163 3.27 10.79 20.78
CA VAL A 163 2.52 9.90 19.91
C VAL A 163 1.56 10.68 19.01
N PHE A 164 1.38 10.21 17.78
CA PHE A 164 0.27 10.63 16.92
C PHE A 164 -0.87 9.64 17.08
N ILE A 165 -2.08 10.15 17.34
CA ILE A 165 -3.30 9.34 17.30
C ILE A 165 -4.06 9.71 16.04
N ASN A 166 -4.10 8.77 15.10
CA ASN A 166 -4.78 8.93 13.83
C ASN A 166 -6.17 8.31 13.92
N PHE A 167 -7.18 8.96 13.37
CA PHE A 167 -8.51 8.39 13.27
C PHE A 167 -9.26 8.90 12.04
N HIS A 168 -10.13 8.03 11.52
CA HIS A 168 -10.88 8.31 10.29
C HIS A 168 -12.36 8.45 10.63
N ILE A 169 -13.00 9.46 10.07
CA ILE A 169 -14.45 9.68 10.19
C ILE A 169 -15.05 9.76 8.80
N ASN A 170 -16.20 9.12 8.61
CA ASN A 170 -17.00 9.35 7.41
C ASN A 170 -17.78 10.67 7.58
N PRO A 171 -17.56 11.70 6.74
CA PRO A 171 -18.18 13.01 6.92
C PRO A 171 -19.70 12.96 6.81
N GLU A 172 -20.29 12.01 6.09
CA GLU A 172 -21.75 11.82 6.04
C GLU A 172 -22.36 11.40 7.39
N SER A 173 -21.53 11.00 8.36
CA SER A 173 -21.97 10.77 9.74
C SER A 173 -22.17 12.05 10.54
N CYS A 174 -21.74 13.20 10.01
CA CYS A 174 -21.74 14.50 10.69
C CYS A 174 -22.77 15.47 10.10
N GLU A 175 -23.16 16.48 10.87
CA GLU A 175 -24.08 17.52 10.40
C GLU A 175 -23.51 18.25 9.17
N ALA A 176 -24.32 18.37 8.12
CA ALA A 176 -23.96 19.01 6.84
C ALA A 176 -22.66 18.47 6.19
N ASN A 177 -22.32 17.21 6.44
CA ASN A 177 -21.10 16.56 5.97
C ASN A 177 -19.80 17.27 6.42
N LYS A 178 -19.82 17.91 7.59
CA LYS A 178 -18.69 18.63 8.15
C LYS A 178 -18.47 18.23 9.61
N CYS A 179 -17.45 17.42 9.85
CA CYS A 179 -17.14 16.94 11.18
C CYS A 179 -16.31 17.96 11.98
N ALA A 180 -16.61 18.08 13.27
CA ALA A 180 -15.81 18.81 14.24
C ALA A 180 -15.48 17.90 15.43
N PRO A 181 -14.61 16.89 15.26
CA PRO A 181 -14.38 15.89 16.29
C PRO A 181 -13.75 16.52 17.54
N ILE A 182 -14.15 15.99 18.69
CA ILE A 182 -13.61 16.31 20.00
C ILE A 182 -12.76 15.12 20.47
N PHE A 183 -11.49 15.37 20.73
CA PHE A 183 -10.58 14.37 21.28
C PHE A 183 -10.30 14.66 22.74
N ARG A 184 -10.51 13.66 23.59
CA ARG A 184 -10.25 13.75 25.04
C ARG A 184 -9.33 12.64 25.46
N TYR A 185 -8.33 12.95 26.29
CA TYR A 185 -7.40 11.97 26.82
C TYR A 185 -7.12 12.21 28.31
N GLN A 186 -6.63 11.17 28.99
CA GLN A 186 -6.19 11.26 30.37
C GLN A 186 -5.16 10.17 30.68
N ARG A 187 -4.24 10.46 31.59
CA ARG A 187 -3.38 9.42 32.15
C ARG A 187 -4.19 8.48 33.04
N TYR A 188 -4.10 7.17 32.79
CA TYR A 188 -4.71 6.16 33.65
C TYR A 188 -3.92 6.04 34.96
N SER A 189 -4.63 5.98 36.08
CA SER A 189 -4.06 5.75 37.40
C SER A 189 -4.89 4.69 38.11
N HIS A 190 -4.31 3.53 38.35
CA HIS A 190 -5.04 2.41 38.96
C HIS A 190 -5.61 2.79 40.33
N GLY A 191 -6.90 2.50 40.55
CA GLY A 191 -7.60 2.80 41.80
C GLY A 191 -7.90 4.29 42.05
N LYS A 192 -7.51 5.19 41.15
CA LYS A 192 -7.91 6.61 41.17
C LYS A 192 -8.81 6.89 39.97
N ASN A 193 -10.08 7.16 40.22
CA ASN A 193 -10.97 7.76 39.22
C ASN A 193 -10.52 9.20 38.99
N ASN A 194 -9.51 9.39 38.14
CA ASN A 194 -9.24 10.70 37.59
C ASN A 194 -10.34 10.97 36.56
N SER A 195 -11.27 11.84 36.91
CA SER A 195 -12.38 12.26 36.03
C SER A 195 -11.98 13.39 35.08
N ASN A 196 -10.75 13.89 35.22
CA ASN A 196 -10.27 15.05 34.49
C ASN A 196 -9.66 14.60 33.16
N TRP A 197 -10.47 14.71 32.11
CA TRP A 197 -10.05 14.55 30.74
C TRP A 197 -9.46 15.87 30.22
N GLU A 198 -8.30 15.77 29.60
CA GLU A 198 -7.66 16.85 28.84
C GLU A 198 -8.12 16.81 27.39
N ASN A 199 -8.08 17.95 26.69
CA ASN A 199 -8.44 18.02 25.28
C ASN A 199 -7.18 17.90 24.43
N GLY A 200 -7.21 17.02 23.43
CA GLY A 200 -6.28 17.08 22.30
C GLY A 200 -6.88 17.90 21.17
N THR A 201 -6.04 18.39 20.27
CA THR A 201 -6.47 19.14 19.08
C THR A 201 -6.41 18.23 17.86
N PRO A 202 -7.55 17.79 17.30
CA PRO A 202 -7.55 17.08 16.02
C PRO A 202 -7.18 18.02 14.88
N ILE A 203 -6.21 17.60 14.09
CA ILE A 203 -5.77 18.28 12.87
C ILE A 203 -6.28 17.46 11.69
N LEU A 204 -7.09 18.08 10.83
CA LEU A 204 -7.55 17.44 9.59
C LEU A 204 -6.37 17.34 8.62
N GLY A 205 -6.10 16.14 8.12
CA GLY A 205 -5.12 15.91 7.06
C GLY A 205 -5.66 16.35 5.71
N GLU A 206 -4.84 17.07 4.94
CA GLU A 206 -5.15 17.40 3.56
C GLU A 206 -4.84 16.17 2.68
N TYR A 207 -5.90 15.51 2.22
CA TYR A 207 -5.78 14.41 1.28
C TYR A 207 -6.99 14.35 0.35
N GLU A 208 -6.72 14.27 -0.96
CA GLU A 208 -7.73 13.98 -1.96
C GLU A 208 -7.53 12.54 -2.47
N LEU A 209 -8.51 11.67 -2.19
CA LEU A 209 -8.60 10.38 -2.87
C LEU A 209 -9.15 10.61 -4.30
N PRO A 210 -8.43 10.22 -5.36
CA PRO A 210 -8.87 10.37 -6.76
C PRO A 210 -10.17 9.64 -7.13
N SER A 211 -10.80 8.91 -6.20
CA SER A 211 -12.15 8.36 -6.37
C SER A 211 -13.07 8.80 -5.23
N SER A 212 -13.48 10.05 -5.25
CA SER A 212 -14.59 10.61 -4.46
C SER A 212 -15.96 9.96 -4.75
N GLU A 213 -16.01 8.88 -5.54
CA GLU A 213 -17.27 8.34 -6.06
C GLU A 213 -17.99 7.41 -5.06
N TYR A 214 -17.34 6.86 -4.02
CA TYR A 214 -17.99 5.83 -3.17
C TYR A 214 -17.70 5.77 -1.67
N THR A 215 -16.63 6.38 -1.14
CA THR A 215 -16.51 6.65 0.31
C THR A 215 -15.82 7.98 0.57
N SER A 216 -16.55 8.92 1.15
CA SER A 216 -15.96 10.11 1.75
C SER A 216 -15.30 9.74 3.09
N ARG A 217 -14.11 10.29 3.37
CA ARG A 217 -13.44 10.15 4.67
C ARG A 217 -12.64 11.40 5.00
N ASP A 218 -12.69 11.79 6.26
CA ASP A 218 -11.84 12.78 6.87
C ASP A 218 -10.84 12.05 7.77
N ILE A 219 -9.56 12.33 7.60
CA ILE A 219 -8.48 11.72 8.37
C ILE A 219 -7.95 12.77 9.33
N TYR A 220 -8.06 12.51 10.63
CA TYR A 220 -7.59 13.41 11.67
C TYR A 220 -6.37 12.83 12.36
N THR A 221 -5.44 13.69 12.73
CA THR A 221 -4.29 13.36 13.58
C THR A 221 -4.32 14.23 14.83
N VAL A 222 -4.13 13.63 16.00
CA VAL A 222 -3.88 14.36 17.25
C VAL A 222 -2.44 14.09 17.66
N TYR A 223 -1.67 15.15 17.83
CA TYR A 223 -0.32 15.07 18.36
C TYR A 223 -0.35 15.23 19.88
N LEU A 224 0.11 14.22 20.61
CA LEU A 224 0.22 14.24 22.07
C LEU A 224 1.69 14.23 22.45
N GLU A 225 2.08 15.19 23.28
CA GLU A 225 3.45 15.41 23.72
C GLU A 225 3.57 15.40 25.24
N ASN A 226 4.82 15.36 25.74
CA ASN A 226 5.14 15.39 27.17
C ASN A 226 4.47 14.27 27.99
N LEU A 227 4.24 13.11 27.36
CA LEU A 227 3.66 11.95 28.04
C LEU A 227 4.68 11.30 28.97
N GLU A 228 4.25 10.88 30.15
CA GLU A 228 5.14 10.15 31.05
C GLU A 228 5.45 8.77 30.47
N GLN A 229 6.71 8.35 30.52
CA GLN A 229 7.13 6.99 30.16
C GLN A 229 6.44 5.94 31.04
N SER A 230 6.40 4.70 30.56
CA SER A 230 5.83 3.54 31.28
C SER A 230 4.41 3.80 31.82
N SER A 231 3.62 4.58 31.09
CA SER A 231 2.29 5.02 31.50
C SER A 231 1.25 4.70 30.44
N THR A 232 0.04 4.40 30.91
CA THR A 232 -1.10 4.21 30.02
C THR A 232 -1.93 5.48 29.95
N TYR A 233 -2.24 5.94 28.74
CA TYR A 233 -3.16 7.03 28.48
C TYR A 233 -4.43 6.48 27.85
N ARG A 234 -5.59 6.85 28.41
CA ARG A 234 -6.90 6.53 27.83
C ARG A 234 -7.37 7.72 27.01
N PHE A 235 -8.07 7.45 25.92
CA PHE A 235 -8.63 8.50 25.07
C PHE A 235 -9.95 8.07 24.43
N MET A 236 -10.72 9.06 23.99
CA MET A 236 -11.97 8.87 23.28
C MET A 236 -12.14 9.95 22.21
N ILE A 237 -12.88 9.62 21.17
CA ILE A 237 -13.23 10.51 20.06
C ILE A 237 -14.75 10.64 20.06
N ASP A 238 -15.23 11.88 20.02
CA ASP A 238 -16.64 12.24 20.00
C ASP A 238 -16.90 13.30 18.93
N GLU A 239 -18.16 13.53 18.58
CA GLU A 239 -18.54 14.55 17.60
C GLU A 239 -19.90 15.15 18.01
N PRO A 240 -20.04 16.49 18.08
CA PRO A 240 -21.25 17.15 18.61
C PRO A 240 -22.60 16.75 17.98
N SER A 241 -22.61 16.35 16.71
CA SER A 241 -23.81 15.94 15.97
C SER A 241 -24.20 14.47 16.22
N TRP A 242 -23.32 13.65 16.80
CA TRP A 242 -23.59 12.24 17.11
C TRP A 242 -24.45 12.07 18.37
N LYS A 243 -25.76 12.25 18.22
CA LYS A 243 -26.73 12.00 19.31
C LYS A 243 -26.68 10.55 19.81
N ASP A 244 -26.80 10.41 21.13
CA ASP A 244 -26.82 9.13 21.86
C ASP A 244 -25.58 8.24 21.62
N TYR A 245 -24.47 8.83 21.16
CA TYR A 245 -23.21 8.10 21.03
C TYR A 245 -22.58 7.86 22.39
N GLN A 246 -22.09 6.64 22.60
CA GLN A 246 -21.21 6.31 23.70
C GLN A 246 -19.83 6.04 23.10
N PRO A 247 -18.88 6.98 23.22
CA PRO A 247 -17.54 6.80 22.66
C PRO A 247 -16.86 5.54 23.18
N GLN A 248 -16.30 4.75 22.25
CA GLN A 248 -15.36 3.71 22.63
C GLN A 248 -14.13 4.35 23.29
N ILE A 249 -13.66 3.75 24.38
CA ILE A 249 -12.45 4.19 25.06
C ILE A 249 -11.28 3.34 24.56
N TYR A 250 -10.28 4.02 24.04
CA TYR A 250 -9.01 3.45 23.62
C TYR A 250 -7.92 3.75 24.64
N SER A 251 -6.80 3.07 24.54
CA SER A 251 -5.62 3.39 25.32
C SER A 251 -4.33 3.15 24.57
N TYR A 252 -3.31 3.93 24.91
CA TYR A 252 -1.94 3.79 24.44
C TYR A 252 -1.00 3.65 25.62
N LYS A 253 -0.05 2.70 25.57
CA LYS A 253 1.01 2.54 26.57
C LYS A 253 2.26 3.22 26.02
N THR A 254 2.79 4.21 26.74
CA THR A 254 4.05 4.86 26.37
C THR A 254 5.23 3.91 26.56
N PHE A 255 6.35 4.26 25.92
CA PHE A 255 7.57 3.46 25.97
C PHE A 255 7.97 3.10 27.41
N ASP A 256 8.23 1.81 27.60
CA ASP A 256 8.66 1.21 28.85
C ASP A 256 10.05 0.61 28.63
N PRO A 257 11.12 1.29 29.10
CA PRO A 257 12.48 0.87 28.79
C PRO A 257 12.82 -0.52 29.33
N GLU A 258 12.10 -1.04 30.32
CA GLU A 258 12.38 -2.35 30.92
C GLU A 258 11.56 -3.48 30.28
N ASN A 259 10.50 -3.15 29.54
CA ASN A 259 9.55 -4.14 29.02
C ASN A 259 8.80 -3.59 27.80
N TYR A 260 9.44 -3.69 26.64
CA TYR A 260 8.87 -3.25 25.35
C TYR A 260 8.96 -4.37 24.32
N ARG A 261 7.89 -4.62 23.58
CA ARG A 261 7.80 -5.70 22.58
C ARG A 261 7.44 -5.14 21.22
N ILE A 262 8.24 -5.51 20.22
CA ILE A 262 8.14 -5.03 18.85
C ILE A 262 7.84 -6.23 17.95
N ILE A 263 6.78 -6.17 17.17
CA ILE A 263 6.62 -7.04 16.00
C ILE A 263 7.37 -6.41 14.85
N ALA A 264 8.22 -7.19 14.19
CA ALA A 264 8.98 -6.81 13.01
C ALA A 264 8.66 -7.76 11.85
N ALA A 265 8.20 -7.22 10.73
CA ALA A 265 7.83 -8.00 9.55
C ALA A 265 7.75 -7.09 8.31
N GLY A 266 7.30 -7.66 7.19
CA GLY A 266 7.04 -7.01 5.92
C GLY A 266 6.07 -7.88 5.12
N ASP A 267 5.67 -7.43 3.93
CA ASP A 267 4.98 -8.27 2.96
C ASP A 267 3.67 -8.85 3.55
N ILE A 268 2.76 -7.95 3.92
CA ILE A 268 1.53 -8.32 4.65
C ILE A 268 0.42 -8.74 3.69
N GLY A 269 -0.05 -7.80 2.87
CA GLY A 269 -1.22 -8.00 2.02
C GLY A 269 -2.50 -8.34 2.80
N ASN A 270 -3.54 -8.74 2.08
CA ASN A 270 -4.82 -9.16 2.64
C ASN A 270 -5.22 -10.54 2.13
N GLN A 271 -4.33 -11.51 2.26
CA GLN A 271 -4.65 -12.89 1.92
C GLN A 271 -5.27 -13.65 3.09
N GLU A 272 -5.93 -14.77 2.79
CA GLU A 272 -6.39 -15.72 3.82
C GLU A 272 -5.28 -16.11 4.79
N LYS A 273 -4.04 -16.29 4.29
CA LYS A 273 -2.87 -16.59 5.12
C LYS A 273 -2.43 -15.45 6.03
N ALA A 274 -2.59 -14.19 5.60
CA ALA A 274 -2.43 -13.04 6.47
C ALA A 274 -3.47 -13.05 7.61
N ILE A 275 -4.73 -13.41 7.30
CA ILE A 275 -5.79 -13.55 8.31
C ILE A 275 -5.49 -14.68 9.28
N GLU A 276 -4.99 -15.83 8.81
CA GLU A 276 -4.55 -16.93 9.66
C GLU A 276 -3.39 -16.49 10.58
N MET A 277 -2.38 -15.79 10.06
CA MET A 277 -1.28 -15.23 10.87
C MET A 277 -1.81 -14.30 11.97
N ASN A 278 -2.71 -13.38 11.59
CA ASN A 278 -3.33 -12.45 12.52
C ASN A 278 -4.15 -13.16 13.60
N THR A 279 -4.98 -14.12 13.20
CA THR A 279 -5.93 -14.79 14.10
C THR A 279 -5.26 -15.82 15.01
N ASN A 280 -4.33 -16.61 14.48
CA ASN A 280 -3.73 -17.73 15.21
C ASN A 280 -2.50 -17.32 15.99
N THR A 281 -1.75 -16.32 15.52
CA THR A 281 -0.44 -15.96 16.07
C THR A 281 -0.49 -14.58 16.70
N VAL A 282 -0.67 -13.52 15.91
CA VAL A 282 -0.52 -12.13 16.39
C VAL A 282 -1.53 -11.79 17.48
N SER A 283 -2.78 -12.26 17.37
CA SER A 283 -3.83 -12.07 18.38
C SER A 283 -3.44 -12.61 19.78
N ASN A 284 -2.55 -13.61 19.83
CA ASN A 284 -2.10 -14.27 21.06
C ASN A 284 -0.79 -13.70 21.63
N LEU A 285 -0.12 -12.79 20.93
CA LEU A 285 1.14 -12.19 21.37
C LEU A 285 0.91 -10.88 22.13
N GLU A 286 1.69 -10.61 23.17
CA GLU A 286 1.76 -9.28 23.78
C GLU A 286 2.79 -8.44 23.03
N PHE A 287 2.40 -7.24 22.58
CA PHE A 287 3.28 -6.31 21.88
C PHE A 287 2.85 -4.86 22.08
N ASP A 288 3.79 -3.92 21.93
CA ASP A 288 3.62 -2.47 22.08
C ASP A 288 3.73 -1.73 20.75
N LEU A 289 4.48 -2.31 19.80
CA LEU A 289 4.82 -1.70 18.53
C LEU A 289 4.75 -2.75 17.40
N ILE A 290 4.25 -2.35 16.24
CA ILE A 290 4.37 -3.09 14.98
C ILE A 290 5.22 -2.25 14.04
N MET A 291 6.38 -2.76 13.65
CA MET A 291 7.22 -2.19 12.60
C MET A 291 7.14 -3.07 11.35
N VAL A 292 6.82 -2.45 10.22
CA VAL A 292 6.64 -3.10 8.92
C VAL A 292 7.62 -2.48 7.95
N GLY A 293 8.54 -3.27 7.38
CA GLY A 293 9.59 -2.73 6.52
C GLY A 293 9.21 -2.66 5.03
N GLY A 294 7.96 -2.39 4.69
CA GLY A 294 7.48 -2.22 3.32
C GLY A 294 6.58 -3.35 2.81
N ASP A 295 5.97 -3.10 1.65
CA ASP A 295 4.97 -3.94 1.00
C ASP A 295 3.79 -4.24 1.93
N ILE A 296 3.08 -3.15 2.25
CA ILE A 296 2.14 -3.14 3.35
C ILE A 296 0.79 -3.68 2.89
N ALA A 297 0.13 -2.95 1.99
CA ALA A 297 -1.23 -3.26 1.56
C ALA A 297 -1.32 -3.82 0.14
N TYR A 298 -0.24 -3.74 -0.65
CA TYR A 298 -0.21 -4.11 -2.08
C TYR A 298 -1.30 -3.42 -2.92
N ASP A 299 -1.56 -2.14 -2.63
CA ASP A 299 -2.41 -1.27 -3.46
C ASP A 299 -1.71 -0.79 -4.73
N ASN A 300 -0.41 -1.08 -4.87
CA ASN A 300 0.45 -0.71 -5.99
C ASN A 300 0.48 0.80 -6.22
N ASN A 301 0.27 1.60 -5.16
CA ASN A 301 0.07 3.05 -5.24
C ASN A 301 -0.98 3.45 -6.30
N ILE A 302 -1.97 2.59 -6.55
CA ILE A 302 -3.10 2.90 -7.42
C ILE A 302 -4.18 3.52 -6.53
N PRO A 303 -4.48 4.82 -6.66
CA PRO A 303 -5.28 5.51 -5.65
C PRO A 303 -6.71 4.96 -5.50
N THR A 304 -7.25 4.33 -6.53
CA THR A 304 -8.57 3.68 -6.54
C THR A 304 -8.59 2.34 -5.78
N CYS A 305 -7.42 1.80 -5.43
CA CYS A 305 -7.24 0.58 -4.65
C CYS A 305 -7.27 0.79 -3.13
N PHE A 306 -7.40 2.03 -2.64
CA PHE A 306 -7.27 2.35 -1.21
C PHE A 306 -8.10 1.47 -0.25
N TYR A 307 -9.20 0.86 -0.70
CA TYR A 307 -9.99 -0.09 0.11
C TYR A 307 -9.16 -1.25 0.67
N VAL A 308 -8.08 -1.65 0.01
CA VAL A 308 -7.18 -2.70 0.54
C VAL A 308 -6.53 -2.28 1.86
N TRP A 309 -6.24 -0.98 2.04
CA TRP A 309 -5.77 -0.45 3.32
C TRP A 309 -6.83 -0.54 4.41
N ASP A 310 -8.11 -0.34 4.05
CA ASP A 310 -9.18 -0.49 5.02
C ASP A 310 -9.20 -1.91 5.57
N HIS A 311 -9.23 -2.90 4.68
CA HIS A 311 -9.24 -4.30 5.07
C HIS A 311 -7.98 -4.70 5.85
N LEU A 312 -6.82 -4.18 5.45
CA LEU A 312 -5.57 -4.44 6.15
C LEU A 312 -5.64 -3.98 7.61
N LEU A 313 -5.97 -2.71 7.83
CA LEU A 313 -6.06 -2.14 9.17
C LEU A 313 -7.21 -2.75 9.98
N HIS A 314 -8.28 -3.21 9.34
CA HIS A 314 -9.34 -3.91 10.05
C HIS A 314 -8.88 -5.30 10.56
N ASN A 315 -8.01 -5.97 9.82
CA ASN A 315 -7.62 -7.35 10.08
C ASN A 315 -6.37 -7.50 10.96
N ILE A 316 -5.51 -6.49 11.04
CA ILE A 316 -4.34 -6.52 11.95
C ILE A 316 -4.82 -6.33 13.40
N PRO A 317 -4.53 -7.26 14.33
CA PRO A 317 -5.05 -7.21 15.70
C PRO A 317 -4.21 -6.30 16.60
N TYR A 318 -3.97 -5.05 16.18
CA TYR A 318 -3.20 -4.06 16.94
C TYR A 318 -3.97 -3.47 18.12
N GLY A 319 -5.30 -3.64 18.15
CA GLY A 319 -6.16 -3.24 19.26
C GLY A 319 -6.64 -4.43 20.07
N LYS A 320 -6.35 -4.45 21.38
CA LYS A 320 -6.78 -5.50 22.31
C LYS A 320 -7.50 -4.92 23.51
N TYR A 321 -8.65 -5.49 23.87
CA TYR A 321 -9.38 -5.03 25.05
C TYR A 321 -8.62 -5.39 26.33
N ASP A 322 -8.34 -4.36 27.14
CA ASP A 322 -7.73 -4.49 28.46
C ASP A 322 -8.79 -4.22 29.54
N SER A 323 -9.10 -5.26 30.31
CA SER A 323 -10.06 -5.20 31.41
C SER A 323 -9.62 -4.32 32.58
N ILE A 324 -8.30 -4.12 32.78
CA ILE A 324 -7.74 -3.32 33.88
C ILE A 324 -8.02 -1.85 33.62
N THR A 325 -7.76 -1.39 32.41
CA THR A 325 -8.01 0.00 31.99
C THR A 325 -9.44 0.22 31.49
N ASN A 326 -10.19 -0.86 31.25
CA ASN A 326 -11.49 -0.86 30.60
C ASN A 326 -11.45 -0.02 29.31
N SER A 327 -10.55 -0.40 28.42
CA SER A 327 -10.31 0.25 27.13
C SER A 327 -9.68 -0.71 26.14
N THR A 328 -9.73 -0.38 24.85
CA THR A 328 -8.98 -1.08 23.80
C THR A 328 -7.57 -0.51 23.72
N ARG A 329 -6.56 -1.26 24.20
CA ARG A 329 -5.14 -0.91 24.09
C ARG A 329 -4.67 -1.08 22.66
N LEU A 330 -4.12 -0.01 22.09
CA LEU A 330 -3.59 0.03 20.73
C LEU A 330 -2.06 -0.03 20.75
N ALA A 331 -1.48 -0.90 19.91
CA ALA A 331 -0.08 -0.84 19.54
C ALA A 331 0.15 0.22 18.47
N ALA A 332 1.31 0.90 18.52
CA ALA A 332 1.68 1.86 17.49
C ALA A 332 2.22 1.18 16.22
N PHE A 333 2.24 1.93 15.12
CA PHE A 333 2.85 1.52 13.86
C PHE A 333 4.10 2.33 13.51
N ILE A 334 5.08 1.64 12.92
CA ILE A 334 6.16 2.21 12.11
C ILE A 334 6.17 1.48 10.76
N MET A 335 5.74 2.15 9.69
CA MET A 335 5.62 1.67 8.33
C MET A 335 6.76 2.22 7.46
N GLY A 336 7.69 1.36 7.05
CA GLY A 336 8.67 1.60 5.99
C GLY A 336 8.06 1.49 4.59
N VAL A 337 8.86 1.75 3.56
CA VAL A 337 8.43 1.73 2.16
C VAL A 337 8.96 0.49 1.43
N GLY A 338 8.09 -0.19 0.69
CA GLY A 338 8.44 -1.22 -0.29
C GLY A 338 8.06 -0.80 -1.71
N ASN A 339 8.37 -1.66 -2.69
CA ASN A 339 8.12 -1.34 -4.10
C ASN A 339 6.62 -1.24 -4.41
N HIS A 340 5.78 -2.08 -3.80
CA HIS A 340 4.35 -2.04 -4.01
C HIS A 340 3.69 -0.82 -3.35
N ASP A 341 4.30 -0.21 -2.33
CA ASP A 341 3.74 0.96 -1.67
C ASP A 341 3.87 2.25 -2.52
N VAL A 342 4.84 2.29 -3.45
CA VAL A 342 5.05 3.44 -4.36
C VAL A 342 4.63 3.16 -5.81
N GLY A 343 4.16 1.94 -6.09
CA GLY A 343 3.63 1.56 -7.41
C GLY A 343 4.71 1.30 -8.43
N VAL A 344 5.88 0.87 -7.97
CA VAL A 344 7.00 0.51 -8.82
C VAL A 344 7.15 -1.00 -8.83
N SER A 345 7.46 -1.59 -9.99
CA SER A 345 7.88 -2.99 -10.00
C SER A 345 9.29 -3.08 -9.44
N SER A 346 9.65 -4.22 -8.84
CA SER A 346 11.04 -4.55 -8.49
C SER A 346 12.00 -4.42 -9.68
N PHE A 347 11.48 -4.48 -10.91
CA PHE A 347 12.22 -4.31 -12.17
C PHE A 347 12.46 -2.85 -12.59
N SER A 348 11.81 -1.88 -11.95
CA SER A 348 12.08 -0.48 -12.23
C SER A 348 13.35 -0.09 -11.46
N ASN A 349 14.43 0.22 -12.18
CA ASN A 349 15.70 0.67 -11.59
C ASN A 349 15.55 2.03 -10.88
N GLY A 350 14.78 2.10 -9.78
CA GLY A 350 14.60 3.27 -8.92
C GLY A 350 14.17 4.52 -9.68
N GLY A 351 12.89 4.64 -10.04
CA GLY A 351 12.43 5.83 -10.75
C GLY A 351 10.91 5.95 -10.80
N ILE A 352 10.33 6.60 -9.79
CA ILE A 352 8.96 7.11 -9.86
C ILE A 352 8.98 8.34 -10.78
N PRO A 353 8.09 8.44 -11.79
CA PRO A 353 7.82 9.73 -12.41
C PRO A 353 7.31 10.68 -11.31
N HIS A 354 8.08 11.73 -11.01
CA HIS A 354 7.89 12.72 -9.93
C HIS A 354 6.53 13.48 -9.92
N ASN A 355 5.58 13.07 -10.77
CA ASN A 355 4.27 13.66 -10.99
C ASN A 355 3.11 12.71 -10.62
N ALA A 356 3.37 11.54 -10.03
CA ALA A 356 2.35 10.64 -9.50
C ALA A 356 1.87 11.12 -8.12
N HIS A 357 0.60 10.84 -7.76
CA HIS A 357 0.06 11.15 -6.43
C HIS A 357 0.93 10.49 -5.34
N GLN A 358 1.06 11.14 -4.18
CA GLN A 358 1.82 10.57 -3.06
C GLN A 358 1.16 9.26 -2.57
N PRO A 359 1.96 8.25 -2.18
CA PRO A 359 1.45 7.00 -1.63
C PRO A 359 0.45 7.16 -0.49
N VAL A 360 -0.59 6.31 -0.47
CA VAL A 360 -1.62 6.29 0.58
C VAL A 360 -1.00 6.24 1.98
N TYR A 361 0.06 5.45 2.17
CA TYR A 361 0.68 5.31 3.48
C TYR A 361 1.27 6.64 3.99
N LYS A 362 1.81 7.51 3.12
CA LYS A 362 2.30 8.82 3.55
C LYS A 362 1.17 9.73 4.01
N HIS A 363 -0.02 9.62 3.43
CA HIS A 363 -1.19 10.36 3.87
C HIS A 363 -1.69 9.86 5.23
N TRP A 364 -1.79 8.54 5.39
CA TRP A 364 -2.47 7.93 6.53
C TRP A 364 -1.58 7.76 7.75
N PHE A 365 -0.26 7.71 7.58
CA PHE A 365 0.69 7.44 8.65
C PHE A 365 1.73 8.57 8.73
N PRO A 366 1.46 9.65 9.47
CA PRO A 366 2.51 10.58 9.88
C PRO A 366 3.48 9.86 10.82
N GLN A 367 4.77 9.84 10.47
CA GLN A 367 5.80 9.08 11.20
C GLN A 367 7.07 9.92 11.49
N GLN A 368 6.93 11.22 11.34
CA GLN A 368 7.96 12.21 11.63
C GLN A 368 7.27 13.39 12.30
N SER A 369 8.02 14.19 13.04
CA SER A 369 7.56 15.48 13.54
C SER A 369 8.39 16.59 12.90
N SER A 370 7.73 17.52 12.21
CA SER A 370 8.31 18.86 11.97
C SER A 370 8.11 19.63 13.27
N VAL A 371 9.13 20.34 13.79
CA VAL A 371 9.12 21.15 15.05
C VAL A 371 7.83 21.10 15.91
N ASN A 372 7.62 20.00 16.65
CA ASN A 372 6.45 19.78 17.53
C ASN A 372 5.06 19.87 16.86
N GLU A 373 4.94 19.47 15.61
CA GLU A 373 3.69 19.42 14.85
C GLU A 373 3.62 18.20 13.93
N VAL A 374 2.40 17.90 13.47
CA VAL A 374 2.17 16.91 12.42
C VAL A 374 2.72 17.48 11.11
N PRO A 375 3.71 16.83 10.45
CA PRO A 375 4.31 17.37 9.25
C PRO A 375 3.30 17.41 8.11
N PHE A 376 3.43 18.46 7.28
CA PHE A 376 2.76 18.52 5.99
C PHE A 376 3.16 17.32 5.13
N LEU A 377 2.28 16.90 4.23
CA LEU A 377 2.47 15.70 3.42
C LEU A 377 3.80 15.74 2.63
N GLU A 378 4.14 16.90 2.06
CA GLU A 378 5.33 17.13 1.25
C GLU A 378 6.63 17.01 2.05
N GLU A 379 6.54 17.13 3.38
CA GLU A 379 7.68 17.00 4.30
C GLU A 379 7.85 15.55 4.78
N ARG A 380 6.89 14.65 4.50
CA ARG A 380 6.94 13.25 4.93
C ARG A 380 7.87 12.45 4.03
N LYS A 381 8.99 12.03 4.62
CA LYS A 381 10.02 11.23 3.96
C LYS A 381 9.73 9.73 4.13
N THR A 382 10.33 8.94 3.23
CA THR A 382 10.32 7.47 3.28
C THR A 382 11.37 6.89 4.25
N TYR A 383 12.34 7.73 4.64
CA TYR A 383 13.38 7.42 5.60
C TYR A 383 13.30 8.36 6.81
N PHE A 384 13.36 7.80 8.01
CA PHE A 384 13.12 8.51 9.27
C PHE A 384 13.58 7.71 10.48
N SER A 385 13.60 8.34 11.66
CA SER A 385 14.04 7.69 12.89
C SER A 385 13.19 8.09 14.10
N HIS A 386 13.05 7.15 15.03
CA HIS A 386 12.32 7.34 16.28
C HIS A 386 13.24 7.08 17.48
N SER A 387 13.37 8.08 18.33
CA SER A 387 14.07 8.02 19.61
C SER A 387 13.11 7.58 20.72
N PHE A 388 13.49 6.55 21.47
CA PHE A 388 12.75 6.02 22.61
C PHE A 388 13.57 6.22 23.89
N GLY A 389 13.47 7.42 24.46
CA GLY A 389 14.34 7.87 25.55
C GLY A 389 15.81 7.74 25.15
N ASP A 390 16.69 7.36 26.07
CA ASP A 390 18.11 7.15 25.76
C ASP A 390 18.43 5.67 25.43
N LYS A 391 17.43 4.79 25.38
CA LYS A 391 17.64 3.33 25.30
C LYS A 391 17.64 2.81 23.87
N LEU A 392 16.66 3.21 23.06
CA LEU A 392 16.40 2.61 21.75
C LEU A 392 16.24 3.69 20.67
N LEU A 393 16.93 3.48 19.55
CA LEU A 393 16.73 4.21 18.29
C LEU A 393 16.23 3.22 17.23
N ILE A 394 15.10 3.52 16.59
CA ILE A 394 14.62 2.78 15.41
C ILE A 394 14.79 3.67 14.18
N ILE A 395 15.31 3.11 13.09
CA ILE A 395 15.58 3.80 11.83
C ILE A 395 14.86 3.05 10.71
N SER A 396 14.00 3.74 9.96
CA SER A 396 13.41 3.24 8.72
C SER A 396 14.18 3.82 7.54
N LEU A 397 14.60 2.98 6.60
CA LEU A 397 15.32 3.36 5.39
C LEU A 397 14.56 2.94 4.13
N ASP A 398 14.78 3.69 3.05
CA ASP A 398 14.24 3.47 1.72
C ASP A 398 15.32 2.85 0.83
N THR A 399 15.08 1.62 0.37
CA THR A 399 15.96 0.92 -0.55
C THR A 399 15.73 1.39 -1.98
N GLN A 400 15.88 2.68 -2.27
CA GLN A 400 15.83 3.25 -3.62
C GLN A 400 14.50 3.08 -4.38
N TYR A 401 13.38 2.98 -3.67
CA TYR A 401 12.07 3.01 -4.32
C TYR A 401 11.60 4.45 -4.54
N GLU A 402 11.84 5.33 -3.57
CA GLU A 402 11.62 6.77 -3.74
C GLU A 402 12.91 7.59 -3.58
N VAL A 403 13.82 7.16 -2.70
CA VAL A 403 15.06 7.87 -2.41
C VAL A 403 16.27 6.95 -2.51
N ASP A 404 17.28 7.39 -3.27
CA ASP A 404 18.54 6.67 -3.45
C ASP A 404 19.19 6.29 -2.12
N MET A 405 19.83 5.11 -2.08
CA MET A 405 20.51 4.60 -0.87
C MET A 405 21.80 5.38 -0.55
N ASP A 406 22.35 6.13 -1.50
CA ASP A 406 23.50 7.00 -1.29
C ASP A 406 23.09 8.47 -1.06
N GLY A 407 23.97 9.42 -1.40
CA GLY A 407 23.65 10.85 -1.38
C GLY A 407 23.02 11.35 -0.07
N GLU A 408 21.85 11.97 -0.17
CA GLU A 408 21.14 12.59 0.96
C GLU A 408 20.80 11.58 2.05
N GLN A 409 20.27 10.41 1.68
CA GLN A 409 19.83 9.41 2.64
C GLN A 409 21.02 8.82 3.43
N ALA A 410 22.12 8.48 2.74
CA ALA A 410 23.33 7.99 3.42
C ALA A 410 23.96 9.05 4.34
N HIS A 411 23.99 10.31 3.91
CA HIS A 411 24.47 11.42 4.74
C HIS A 411 23.59 11.63 5.98
N TRP A 412 22.27 11.60 5.81
CA TRP A 412 21.32 11.67 6.92
C TRP A 412 21.47 10.49 7.88
N LEU A 413 21.66 9.27 7.37
CA LEU A 413 21.88 8.08 8.18
C LEU A 413 23.17 8.22 9.01
N GLU A 414 24.28 8.65 8.39
CA GLU A 414 25.52 8.89 9.13
C GLU A 414 25.32 9.91 10.25
N GLU A 415 24.69 11.05 9.98
CA GLU A 415 24.46 12.08 11.01
C GLU A 415 23.50 11.60 12.10
N THR A 416 22.44 10.86 11.76
CA THR A 416 21.52 10.25 12.74
C THR A 416 22.26 9.28 13.67
N LEU A 417 23.09 8.40 13.12
CA LEU A 417 23.85 7.42 13.90
C LEU A 417 24.97 8.07 14.72
N LYS A 418 25.69 9.04 14.15
CA LYS A 418 26.78 9.77 14.80
C LYS A 418 26.32 10.60 15.99
N ASN A 419 25.13 11.19 15.90
CA ASN A 419 24.54 11.99 16.97
C ASN A 419 23.75 11.15 17.99
N SER A 420 23.69 9.82 17.82
CA SER A 420 22.96 8.90 18.67
C SER A 420 23.84 8.30 19.77
N ASN A 421 23.44 8.50 21.03
CA ASN A 421 24.01 7.81 22.19
C ASN A 421 23.15 6.61 22.66
N HIS A 422 22.14 6.22 21.87
CA HIS A 422 21.25 5.12 22.23
C HIS A 422 22.03 3.80 22.32
N LYS A 423 21.72 3.03 23.37
CA LYS A 423 22.33 1.72 23.61
C LYS A 423 22.02 0.75 22.49
N ILE A 424 20.78 0.79 22.00
CA ILE A 424 20.26 -0.13 21.01
C ILE A 424 19.86 0.67 19.79
N LYS A 425 20.33 0.23 18.62
CA LYS A 425 19.97 0.82 17.35
C LYS A 425 19.41 -0.29 16.46
N ILE A 426 18.17 -0.13 16.03
CA ILE A 426 17.50 -1.05 15.13
C ILE A 426 17.26 -0.32 13.81
N ALA A 427 17.64 -0.93 12.69
CA ALA A 427 17.23 -0.45 11.38
C ALA A 427 16.19 -1.39 10.76
N GLN A 428 15.32 -0.86 9.93
CA GLN A 428 14.46 -1.64 9.04
C GLN A 428 14.47 -1.04 7.64
N TYR A 429 14.32 -1.91 6.65
CA TYR A 429 14.17 -1.55 5.25
C TYR A 429 13.62 -2.72 4.45
N HIS A 430 13.23 -2.47 3.21
CA HIS A 430 12.54 -3.47 2.41
C HIS A 430 13.49 -4.46 1.74
N GLY A 431 14.27 -4.02 0.74
CA GLY A 431 15.18 -4.91 0.01
C GLY A 431 16.36 -5.42 0.88
N PRO A 432 16.63 -6.74 0.94
CA PRO A 432 17.66 -7.30 1.80
C PRO A 432 19.08 -7.03 1.27
N ILE A 433 20.01 -6.67 2.16
CA ILE A 433 21.45 -6.53 1.86
C ILE A 433 22.15 -7.89 1.91
N TYR A 434 21.68 -8.79 2.77
CA TYR A 434 22.26 -10.13 2.96
C TYR A 434 21.25 -11.24 2.67
N PRO A 435 20.74 -11.37 1.43
CA PRO A 435 19.66 -12.31 1.14
C PRO A 435 20.06 -13.77 1.43
N SER A 436 19.17 -14.56 2.03
CA SER A 436 19.30 -16.00 2.25
C SER A 436 18.79 -16.80 1.07
N CYS A 437 17.83 -16.24 0.36
CA CYS A 437 17.21 -16.86 -0.79
C CYS A 437 16.83 -15.80 -1.81
N GLU A 438 17.44 -15.85 -2.98
CA GLU A 438 16.93 -15.12 -4.13
C GLU A 438 16.44 -16.10 -5.19
N PRO A 439 15.20 -15.92 -5.69
CA PRO A 439 14.78 -16.51 -6.95
C PRO A 439 15.77 -16.16 -8.06
N GLU A 440 16.01 -17.10 -8.99
CA GLU A 440 16.92 -16.89 -10.14
C GLU A 440 16.61 -15.63 -10.98
N ASP A 441 15.39 -15.12 -10.91
CA ASP A 441 14.86 -14.01 -11.68
C ASP A 441 14.76 -12.68 -10.91
N THR A 442 15.03 -12.62 -9.60
CA THR A 442 15.07 -11.35 -8.87
C THR A 442 16.35 -10.57 -9.21
N HIS A 443 16.18 -9.34 -9.68
CA HIS A 443 17.25 -8.47 -10.19
C HIS A 443 17.74 -7.45 -9.13
N ASP A 444 17.45 -7.67 -7.86
CA ASP A 444 17.70 -6.70 -6.77
C ASP A 444 19.15 -6.66 -6.24
N TYR A 445 20.09 -7.21 -7.01
CA TYR A 445 21.55 -7.15 -6.75
C TYR A 445 22.06 -5.74 -6.41
N TRP A 446 21.40 -4.71 -6.97
CA TRP A 446 21.76 -3.32 -6.72
C TRP A 446 21.54 -2.91 -5.26
N VAL A 447 20.55 -3.49 -4.56
CA VAL A 447 20.32 -3.27 -3.12
C VAL A 447 21.48 -3.85 -2.31
N GLU A 448 21.89 -5.09 -2.64
CA GLU A 448 23.04 -5.73 -2.00
C GLU A 448 24.31 -4.88 -2.13
N ASP A 449 24.64 -4.48 -3.37
CA ASP A 449 25.84 -3.72 -3.68
C ASP A 449 25.82 -2.32 -3.04
N ALA A 450 24.71 -1.60 -3.16
CA ALA A 450 24.55 -0.27 -2.57
C ALA A 450 24.55 -0.34 -1.04
N GLY A 451 23.83 -1.29 -0.45
CA GLY A 451 23.77 -1.49 0.99
C GLY A 451 25.13 -1.84 1.59
N LYS A 452 25.86 -2.78 0.98
CA LYS A 452 27.24 -3.15 1.40
C LYS A 452 28.22 -1.98 1.26
N LYS A 453 28.00 -1.08 0.28
CA LYS A 453 28.86 0.07 0.02
C LYS A 453 28.57 1.27 0.92
N TYR A 454 27.30 1.60 1.14
CA TYR A 454 26.90 2.87 1.73
C TYR A 454 26.33 2.75 3.15
N TRP A 455 25.67 1.65 3.50
CA TRP A 455 24.99 1.50 4.81
C TRP A 455 25.74 0.59 5.77
N VAL A 456 26.20 -0.58 5.33
CA VAL A 456 26.94 -1.54 6.19
C VAL A 456 28.14 -0.89 6.88
N PRO A 457 28.98 -0.05 6.22
CA PRO A 457 30.08 0.62 6.91
C PRO A 457 29.61 1.57 8.02
N LEU A 458 28.44 2.19 7.88
CA LEU A 458 27.85 3.04 8.91
C LEU A 458 27.29 2.21 10.06
N PHE A 459 26.61 1.10 9.75
CA PHE A 459 26.13 0.15 10.75
C PHE A 459 27.28 -0.40 11.61
N ASP A 460 28.38 -0.79 10.97
CA ASP A 460 29.58 -1.29 11.64
C ASP A 460 30.30 -0.20 12.46
N LYS A 461 30.36 1.04 11.96
CA LYS A 461 31.03 2.16 12.61
C LYS A 461 30.29 2.63 13.86
N TYR A 462 28.96 2.62 13.82
CA TYR A 462 28.10 3.13 14.89
C TYR A 462 27.40 2.04 15.71
N ASN A 463 27.83 0.78 15.54
CA ASN A 463 27.36 -0.41 16.25
C ASN A 463 25.83 -0.53 16.22
N VAL A 464 25.26 -0.65 15.02
CA VAL A 464 23.85 -1.03 14.87
C VAL A 464 23.67 -2.45 15.41
N THR A 465 22.64 -2.65 16.23
CA THR A 465 22.43 -3.90 16.97
C THR A 465 21.74 -4.93 16.11
N LEU A 466 20.65 -4.52 15.46
CA LEU A 466 19.73 -5.39 14.74
C LEU A 466 19.22 -4.67 13.49
N VAL A 467 19.06 -5.43 12.42
CA VAL A 467 18.48 -4.97 11.17
C VAL A 467 17.34 -5.91 10.77
N SER A 468 16.19 -5.36 10.39
CA SER A 468 15.04 -6.10 9.86
C SER A 468 14.90 -5.87 8.37
N GLU A 469 15.07 -6.92 7.57
CA GLU A 469 14.98 -6.93 6.11
C GLU A 469 13.69 -7.63 5.66
N ASN A 470 13.22 -7.42 4.41
CA ASN A 470 11.93 -7.92 3.92
C ASN A 470 12.02 -8.37 2.44
N HIS A 471 10.92 -8.28 1.66
CA HIS A 471 10.84 -8.41 0.19
C HIS A 471 10.85 -9.84 -0.39
N THR A 472 11.64 -10.74 0.18
CA THR A 472 11.94 -12.05 -0.45
C THR A 472 11.04 -13.19 0.04
N HIS A 473 10.03 -12.89 0.84
CA HIS A 473 9.00 -13.84 1.28
C HIS A 473 9.55 -15.04 2.07
N SER A 474 10.58 -14.79 2.86
CA SER A 474 11.39 -15.81 3.52
C SER A 474 11.67 -15.46 4.99
N VAL A 475 12.18 -16.44 5.74
CA VAL A 475 12.65 -16.27 7.13
C VAL A 475 14.15 -16.41 7.16
N LYS A 476 14.83 -15.41 7.72
CA LYS A 476 16.28 -15.38 7.87
C LYS A 476 16.71 -14.84 9.24
N ARG A 477 17.84 -15.36 9.73
CA ARG A 477 18.68 -14.71 10.74
C ARG A 477 20.17 -14.96 10.46
N THR A 478 20.97 -13.89 10.41
CA THR A 478 22.43 -13.97 10.33
C THR A 478 23.08 -14.24 11.70
N LYS A 479 24.36 -14.60 11.68
CA LYS A 479 25.26 -14.29 12.79
C LYS A 479 25.47 -12.79 12.93
N LYS A 480 26.17 -12.34 13.97
CA LYS A 480 26.66 -10.96 14.05
C LYS A 480 27.68 -10.73 12.93
N LEU A 481 27.44 -9.75 12.05
CA LEU A 481 28.26 -9.47 10.88
C LEU A 481 28.95 -8.11 10.99
N LYS A 482 30.22 -8.06 10.63
CA LYS A 482 31.01 -6.83 10.45
C LYS A 482 31.84 -6.94 9.17
N GLY A 483 31.70 -5.98 8.27
CA GLY A 483 32.31 -6.04 6.93
C GLY A 483 31.90 -7.31 6.15
N GLY A 484 30.66 -7.78 6.36
CA GLY A 484 30.14 -9.01 5.74
C GLY A 484 30.77 -10.31 6.26
N LYS A 485 31.35 -10.32 7.45
CA LYS A 485 31.93 -11.53 8.08
C LYS A 485 31.49 -11.65 9.52
N GLU A 486 31.46 -12.88 10.04
CA GLU A 486 31.15 -13.12 11.45
C GLU A 486 32.11 -12.35 12.39
N ASP A 487 31.54 -11.53 13.25
CA ASP A 487 32.25 -10.75 14.27
C ASP A 487 31.32 -10.50 15.46
N GLN A 488 31.79 -10.74 16.69
CA GLN A 488 30.97 -10.61 17.91
C GLN A 488 30.52 -9.16 18.21
N THR A 489 31.15 -8.18 17.58
CA THR A 489 30.80 -6.74 17.63
C THR A 489 29.92 -6.30 16.46
N GLY A 490 29.52 -7.23 15.60
CA GLY A 490 28.76 -6.97 14.39
C GLY A 490 27.25 -6.87 14.58
N THR A 491 26.57 -6.53 13.50
CA THR A 491 25.12 -6.36 13.39
C THR A 491 24.44 -7.69 13.10
N VAL A 492 23.30 -7.99 13.73
CA VAL A 492 22.44 -9.13 13.35
C VAL A 492 21.41 -8.67 12.34
N TYR A 493 21.19 -9.42 11.27
CA TYR A 493 20.13 -9.19 10.29
C TYR A 493 19.10 -10.30 10.41
N ILE A 494 17.84 -9.92 10.54
CA ILE A 494 16.69 -10.82 10.56
C ILE A 494 15.73 -10.46 9.43
N GLY A 495 14.79 -11.35 9.14
CA GLY A 495 13.63 -11.03 8.31
C GLY A 495 13.64 -11.79 7.01
N GLU A 496 13.62 -11.06 5.90
CA GLU A 496 13.16 -11.41 4.54
C GLU A 496 11.66 -11.38 4.31
N GLY A 497 10.89 -11.16 5.38
CA GLY A 497 9.53 -10.63 5.37
C GLY A 497 8.52 -11.54 4.66
N ASN A 498 7.63 -12.17 5.43
CA ASN A 498 6.43 -12.76 4.84
C ASN A 498 5.31 -12.85 5.87
N TRP A 499 4.72 -11.72 6.25
CA TRP A 499 3.62 -11.76 7.23
C TRP A 499 2.44 -12.56 6.66
N GLY A 500 2.10 -12.37 5.39
CA GLY A 500 0.85 -12.91 4.85
C GLY A 500 0.82 -13.25 3.36
N CYS A 501 1.92 -13.04 2.63
CA CYS A 501 1.96 -13.22 1.19
C CYS A 501 2.20 -14.67 0.76
N TYR A 502 2.13 -14.90 -0.55
CA TYR A 502 2.44 -16.21 -1.10
C TYR A 502 3.92 -16.51 -0.98
N ILE A 503 4.20 -17.78 -0.71
CA ILE A 503 5.55 -18.31 -0.71
C ILE A 503 5.91 -18.65 -2.16
N HIS A 504 7.03 -18.12 -2.66
CA HIS A 504 7.56 -18.50 -3.96
C HIS A 504 8.36 -19.81 -3.82
N ASP A 505 7.90 -20.87 -4.48
CA ASP A 505 8.57 -22.20 -4.52
C ASP A 505 9.69 -22.26 -5.59
N ILE A 506 10.14 -21.10 -6.09
CA ILE A 506 11.09 -20.98 -7.19
C ILE A 506 12.51 -21.22 -6.66
N GLY A 507 13.33 -21.92 -7.43
CA GLY A 507 14.68 -22.36 -7.07
C GLY A 507 15.49 -21.28 -6.36
N CYS A 508 15.87 -21.60 -5.13
CA CYS A 508 16.61 -20.71 -4.25
C CYS A 508 18.11 -20.80 -4.53
N ILE A 509 18.75 -19.68 -4.85
CA ILE A 509 20.22 -19.59 -4.87
C ILE A 509 20.69 -18.95 -3.56
N ASP A 510 21.36 -19.75 -2.73
CA ASP A 510 22.10 -19.22 -1.57
C ASP A 510 23.37 -18.51 -2.06
N ARG A 511 23.37 -17.18 -2.02
CA ARG A 511 24.52 -16.33 -2.35
C ARG A 511 25.42 -16.02 -1.16
N ASN A 512 24.98 -16.37 0.04
CA ASN A 512 25.66 -16.04 1.29
C ASN A 512 25.92 -17.30 2.15
N PRO A 513 26.42 -18.42 1.57
CA PRO A 513 26.50 -19.71 2.27
C PRO A 513 27.46 -19.69 3.47
N ASP A 514 28.44 -18.79 3.44
CA ASP A 514 29.44 -18.65 4.50
C ASP A 514 28.96 -17.77 5.68
N LEU A 515 27.82 -17.07 5.55
CA LEU A 515 27.28 -16.20 6.61
C LEU A 515 26.56 -16.97 7.74
N GLN A 516 26.50 -18.31 7.65
CA GLN A 516 25.85 -19.21 8.61
C GLN A 516 24.48 -18.71 9.05
N LEU A 517 23.63 -18.49 8.05
CA LEU A 517 22.26 -18.03 8.17
C LEU A 517 21.38 -19.18 8.69
N PHE A 518 20.50 -18.92 9.65
CA PHE A 518 19.25 -19.69 9.72
C PHE A 518 18.38 -19.16 8.59
N SER A 519 17.90 -20.03 7.70
CA SER A 519 16.87 -19.66 6.74
C SER A 519 15.86 -20.77 6.50
N THR A 520 14.61 -20.38 6.26
CA THR A 520 13.53 -21.26 5.83
C THR A 520 12.52 -20.46 5.03
N ILE A 521 11.85 -21.12 4.10
CA ILE A 521 10.72 -20.54 3.40
C ILE A 521 9.46 -20.84 4.22
N ASP A 522 8.95 -19.84 4.93
CA ASP A 522 7.69 -19.89 5.67
C ASP A 522 7.14 -18.46 5.82
N ARG A 523 5.85 -18.33 6.11
CA ARG A 523 5.31 -17.04 6.57
C ARG A 523 5.80 -16.77 7.98
N ASN A 524 6.19 -15.55 8.29
CA ASN A 524 6.65 -15.20 9.60
C ASN A 524 6.40 -13.75 10.02
N ILE A 525 6.39 -13.58 11.34
CA ILE A 525 6.63 -12.32 12.02
C ILE A 525 7.71 -12.53 13.09
N TRP A 526 8.55 -11.53 13.32
CA TRP A 526 9.52 -11.54 14.41
C TRP A 526 8.98 -10.78 15.61
N LEU A 527 8.92 -11.42 16.78
CA LEU A 527 8.71 -10.74 18.06
C LEU A 527 10.07 -10.45 18.69
N ILE A 528 10.35 -9.17 18.90
CA ILE A 528 11.55 -8.65 19.54
C ILE A 528 11.15 -8.15 20.92
N HIS A 529 11.73 -8.73 21.97
CA HIS A 529 11.53 -8.28 23.34
C HIS A 529 12.75 -7.51 23.84
N LEU A 530 12.52 -6.27 24.24
CA LEU A 530 13.51 -5.37 24.79
C LEU A 530 13.67 -5.60 26.30
N GLY A 531 14.79 -6.20 26.70
CA GLY A 531 15.17 -6.40 28.11
C GLY A 531 16.60 -5.93 28.39
N SER A 532 17.37 -6.76 29.10
CA SER A 532 18.84 -6.63 29.20
C SER A 532 19.56 -7.04 27.90
N ASN A 533 18.91 -7.89 27.12
CA ASN A 533 19.27 -8.28 25.75
C ASN A 533 18.06 -8.06 24.83
N LEU A 534 18.21 -8.31 23.53
CA LEU A 534 17.07 -8.48 22.63
C LEU A 534 16.75 -9.97 22.50
N ASP A 535 15.58 -10.39 22.99
CA ASP A 535 15.09 -11.74 22.76
C ASP A 535 14.28 -11.74 21.45
N LEU A 536 14.68 -12.56 20.48
CA LEU A 536 14.10 -12.65 19.15
C LEU A 536 13.35 -13.97 18.99
N LYS A 537 12.12 -13.93 18.49
CA LYS A 537 11.31 -15.12 18.16
C LYS A 537 10.61 -14.95 16.84
N ALA A 538 10.86 -15.83 15.88
CA ALA A 538 10.11 -15.90 14.63
C ALA A 538 8.92 -16.85 14.81
N TYR A 539 7.71 -16.37 14.53
CA TYR A 539 6.49 -17.18 14.57
C TYR A 539 5.87 -17.29 13.18
N ASN A 540 5.34 -18.46 12.83
CA ASN A 540 4.54 -18.65 11.62
C ASN A 540 3.03 -18.52 11.86
N GLU A 541 2.20 -18.71 10.83
CA GLU A 541 0.74 -18.58 10.88
C GLU A 541 0.02 -19.66 11.72
N LYS A 542 0.76 -20.65 12.20
CA LYS A 542 0.28 -21.72 13.08
C LYS A 542 0.74 -21.53 14.53
N ASN A 543 1.22 -20.34 14.87
CA ASN A 543 1.82 -20.00 16.16
C ASN A 543 3.00 -20.92 16.54
N LYS A 544 3.70 -21.46 15.54
CA LYS A 544 4.92 -22.25 15.75
C LYS A 544 6.12 -21.32 15.74
N ILE A 545 7.00 -21.48 16.73
CA ILE A 545 8.31 -20.84 16.73
C ILE A 545 9.17 -21.50 15.65
N LEU A 546 9.59 -20.72 14.67
CA LEU A 546 10.52 -21.13 13.61
C LEU A 546 11.97 -20.97 14.06
N ASP A 547 12.25 -19.91 14.82
CA ASP A 547 13.58 -19.58 15.32
C ASP A 547 13.49 -18.77 16.62
N GLU A 548 14.49 -18.92 17.49
CA GLU A 548 14.63 -18.22 18.76
C GLU A 548 16.10 -17.90 19.00
N SER A 549 16.40 -16.64 19.33
CA SER A 549 17.78 -16.18 19.56
C SER A 549 17.82 -15.02 20.55
N VAL A 550 18.98 -14.79 21.15
CA VAL A 550 19.25 -13.65 22.02
C VAL A 550 20.38 -12.82 21.41
N VAL A 551 20.21 -11.51 21.33
CA VAL A 551 21.24 -10.57 20.84
C VAL A 551 21.68 -9.66 22.00
N GLU A 552 22.92 -9.82 22.41
CA GLU A 552 23.60 -8.97 23.39
C GLU A 552 24.11 -7.68 22.72
N TYR A 553 23.95 -6.54 23.40
CA TYR A 553 24.26 -5.20 22.88
C TYR A 553 25.06 -4.33 23.86
#